data_AF-A0A847BT77-F1
#
_entry.id   AF-A0A847BT77-F1
#
_cell.length_a   1.000
_cell.length_b   1.000
_cell.length_c   1.000
_cell.angle_alpha   90.00
_cell.angle_beta   90.00
_cell.angle_gamma   90.00
#
_symmetry.space_group_name_H-M   'P 1'
#
loop_
_entity.id
_entity.type
_entity.pdbx_description
1 polymer ?
#
loop_
_entity_poly.entity_id
_entity_poly.type
_entity_poly.pdbx_seq_one_letter_code
_entity_poly.pdbx_strand_id
1 'polypeptide(L)'
;METDRSLFYLTVTLITVGIIFSFSLPVFTVLYFDYSTYHFFLRQFIVGIVGIFVIWGLSKLNPDKTLHFIGFSIFFICIVTMSLMHYLPDSLVTASGGAK
;
A
#
# COMPACT_ATOMS: atom_id res chain seq x y z
N MET A 1 -11.44 21.36 -13.77
CA MET A 1 -11.64 20.12 -12.98
C MET A 1 -11.94 20.54 -11.56
N GLU A 2 -13.20 20.49 -11.16
CA GLU A 2 -13.53 20.65 -9.75
C GLU A 2 -12.99 19.41 -9.02
N THR A 3 -12.23 19.62 -7.96
CA THR A 3 -11.71 18.52 -7.14
C THR A 3 -12.88 17.73 -6.56
N ASP A 4 -12.99 16.44 -6.89
CA ASP A 4 -14.03 15.53 -6.38
C ASP A 4 -13.84 15.27 -4.87
N ARG A 5 -14.23 16.25 -4.04
CA ARG A 5 -14.13 16.17 -2.58
C ARG A 5 -14.89 14.97 -2.01
N SER A 6 -16.03 14.63 -2.62
CA SER A 6 -16.84 13.47 -2.24
C SER A 6 -16.04 12.15 -2.36
N LEU A 7 -15.32 11.98 -3.48
CA LEU A 7 -14.51 10.79 -3.72
C LEU A 7 -13.37 10.68 -2.71
N PHE A 8 -12.73 11.81 -2.36
CA PHE A 8 -11.71 11.86 -1.33
C PHE A 8 -12.26 11.41 0.05
N TYR A 9 -13.37 11.99 0.51
CA TYR A 9 -13.95 11.64 1.81
C TYR A 9 -14.43 10.18 1.88
N LEU A 10 -15.05 9.67 0.81
CA LEU A 10 -15.44 8.25 0.73
C LEU A 10 -14.22 7.33 0.81
N THR A 11 -13.15 7.66 0.09
CA THR A 11 -11.90 6.87 0.10
C THR A 11 -11.25 6.87 1.49
N VAL A 12 -11.15 8.03 2.15
CA VAL A 12 -10.61 8.13 3.51
C VAL A 12 -11.46 7.34 4.52
N THR A 13 -12.79 7.36 4.36
CA THR A 13 -13.71 6.58 5.20
C THR A 13 -13.47 5.08 5.03
N LEU A 14 -13.33 4.60 3.78
CA LEU A 14 -13.00 3.20 3.49
C LEU A 14 -11.66 2.78 4.09
N ILE A 15 -10.62 3.61 3.97
CA ILE A 15 -9.29 3.34 4.55
C ILE A 15 -9.40 3.23 6.08
N THR A 16 -10.16 4.14 6.71
CA THR A 16 -10.37 4.15 8.17
C THR A 16 -11.08 2.87 8.63
N VAL A 17 -12.14 2.45 7.93
CA VAL A 17 -12.85 1.19 8.21
C VAL A 17 -11.89 -0.01 8.07
N GLY A 18 -11.03 -0.03 7.05
CA GLY A 18 -10.02 -1.07 6.88
C GLY A 18 -9.00 -1.14 8.02
N ILE A 19 -8.56 0.01 8.54
CA ILE A 19 -7.64 0.08 9.70
C ILE A 19 -8.32 -0.49 10.95
N ILE A 20 -9.60 -0.15 11.20
CA ILE A 20 -10.36 -0.67 12.33
C ILE A 20 -10.50 -2.20 12.21
N PHE A 21 -10.83 -2.71 11.03
CA PHE A 21 -10.94 -4.15 10.81
C PHE A 21 -9.60 -4.89 10.95
N SER A 22 -8.48 -4.25 10.60
CA SER A 22 -7.15 -4.81 10.80
C SER A 22 -6.78 -5.03 12.28
N PHE A 23 -7.55 -4.48 13.22
CA PHE A 23 -7.41 -4.80 14.65
C PHE A 23 -8.10 -6.12 15.02
N SER A 24 -9.21 -6.46 14.36
CA SER A 24 -10.06 -7.61 14.73
C SER A 24 -9.73 -8.89 13.96
N LEU A 25 -9.49 -8.81 12.65
CA LEU A 25 -9.26 -10.00 11.81
C LEU A 25 -8.01 -10.83 12.15
N PRO A 26 -6.85 -10.25 12.51
CA PRO A 26 -5.63 -11.04 12.72
C PRO A 26 -5.55 -11.65 14.13
N VAL A 27 -6.63 -11.69 14.91
CA VAL A 27 -6.63 -12.33 16.25
C VAL A 27 -6.09 -13.76 16.21
N PHE A 28 -6.47 -14.54 15.19
CA PHE A 28 -5.98 -15.91 15.02
C PHE A 28 -4.48 -15.96 14.75
N THR A 29 -3.95 -15.10 13.86
CA THR A 29 -2.53 -15.09 13.52
C THR A 29 -1.66 -14.52 14.64
N VAL A 30 -2.17 -13.57 15.41
CA VAL A 30 -1.52 -13.01 16.61
C VAL A 30 -1.36 -14.10 17.67
N LEU A 31 -2.41 -14.86 17.95
CA LEU A 31 -2.38 -15.97 18.93
C LEU A 31 -1.50 -17.14 18.45
N TYR A 32 -1.52 -17.46 17.15
CA TYR A 32 -0.77 -18.60 16.61
C TYR A 32 0.73 -18.34 16.50
N PHE A 33 1.14 -17.12 16.12
CA PHE A 33 2.54 -16.76 15.93
C PHE A 33 3.15 -16.00 17.13
N ASP A 34 2.43 -15.88 18.25
CA ASP A 34 2.82 -15.14 19.46
C ASP A 34 3.23 -13.67 19.17
N TYR A 35 2.60 -13.05 18.17
CA TYR A 35 2.88 -11.66 17.82
C TYR A 35 2.19 -10.71 18.80
N SER A 36 2.70 -9.48 18.91
CA SER A 36 2.00 -8.45 19.67
C SER A 36 0.69 -8.08 18.98
N THR A 37 -0.37 -7.88 19.77
CA THR A 37 -1.72 -7.54 19.29
C THR A 37 -1.75 -6.29 18.39
N TYR A 38 -0.77 -5.40 18.55
CA TYR A 38 -0.67 -4.15 17.79
C TYR A 38 0.21 -4.26 16.52
N HIS A 39 0.89 -5.38 16.27
CA HIS A 39 1.85 -5.49 15.18
C HIS A 39 1.24 -5.25 13.79
N PHE A 40 0.08 -5.86 13.51
CA PHE A 40 -0.63 -5.69 12.24
C PHE A 40 -1.33 -4.33 12.15
N PHE A 41 -1.93 -3.88 13.25
CA PHE A 41 -2.62 -2.60 13.32
C PHE A 41 -1.67 -1.43 13.04
N LEU A 42 -0.50 -1.40 13.68
CA LEU A 42 0.46 -0.30 13.51
C LEU A 42 0.97 -0.22 12.06
N ARG A 43 1.26 -1.36 11.43
CA ARG A 43 1.68 -1.41 10.02
C ARG A 43 0.58 -0.88 9.10
N GLN A 44 -0.66 -1.33 9.29
CA GLN A 44 -1.80 -0.88 8.48
C GLN A 44 -2.09 0.61 8.69
N PHE A 45 -1.95 1.11 9.92
CA PHE A 45 -2.13 2.52 10.25
C PHE A 45 -1.10 3.41 9.57
N ILE A 46 0.19 3.03 9.61
CA ILE A 46 1.26 3.77 8.93
C ILE A 46 1.02 3.79 7.42
N VAL A 47 0.70 2.64 6.81
CA VAL A 47 0.42 2.55 5.37
C VAL A 47 -0.82 3.38 5.00
N GLY A 48 -1.87 3.36 5.83
CA GLY A 48 -3.07 4.17 5.63
C GLY A 48 -2.79 5.67 5.63
N ILE A 49 -2.01 6.16 6.60
CA ILE A 49 -1.57 7.56 6.64
C ILE A 49 -0.76 7.93 5.40
N VAL A 50 0.23 7.09 5.04
CA VAL A 50 1.05 7.32 3.83
C VAL A 50 0.17 7.37 2.59
N GLY A 51 -0.82 6.47 2.46
CA GLY A 51 -1.77 6.47 1.35
C GLY A 51 -2.55 7.78 1.24
N ILE A 52 -3.06 8.31 2.35
CA ILE A 52 -3.77 9.60 2.39
C ILE A 52 -2.84 10.75 1.97
N PHE A 53 -1.60 10.75 2.45
CA PHE A 53 -0.59 11.73 2.04
C PHE A 53 -0.25 11.66 0.55
N VAL A 54 -0.17 10.45 -0.02
CA VAL A 54 0.07 10.26 -1.46
C VAL A 54 -1.10 10.83 -2.27
N ILE A 55 -2.35 10.53 -1.89
CA ILE A 55 -3.54 11.07 -2.57
C ILE A 55 -3.56 12.60 -2.50
N TRP A 56 -3.29 13.15 -1.32
CA TRP A 56 -3.22 14.60 -1.11
C TRP A 56 -2.12 15.26 -1.94
N GLY A 57 -0.91 14.67 -1.94
CA GLY A 57 0.21 15.16 -2.72
C GLY A 57 -0.07 15.13 -4.22
N LEU A 58 -0.61 14.01 -4.72
CA LEU A 58 -0.96 13.83 -6.13
C LEU A 58 -2.04 14.82 -6.58
N SER A 59 -3.00 15.15 -5.70
CA SER A 59 -4.04 16.15 -5.98
C SER A 59 -3.50 17.58 -6.17
N LYS A 60 -2.30 17.91 -5.64
CA LYS A 60 -1.69 19.24 -5.77
C LYS A 60 -0.80 19.36 -7.02
N LEU A 61 -0.42 18.23 -7.63
CA LEU A 61 0.45 18.18 -8.79
C LEU A 61 -0.32 18.43 -10.09
N ASN A 62 0.33 19.07 -11.06
CA ASN A 62 -0.27 19.28 -12.38
C ASN A 62 -0.41 17.93 -13.11
N PRO A 63 -1.64 17.44 -13.38
CA PRO A 63 -1.87 16.08 -13.87
C PRO A 63 -1.28 15.85 -15.27
N ASP A 64 -1.25 16.88 -16.11
CA ASP A 64 -0.83 16.80 -17.51
C ASP A 64 0.63 16.34 -17.68
N LYS A 65 1.56 16.87 -16.87
CA LYS A 65 2.98 16.51 -16.93
C LYS A 65 3.35 15.41 -15.93
N THR A 66 2.70 15.42 -14.77
CA THR A 66 3.08 14.56 -13.65
C THR A 66 2.62 13.13 -13.84
N LEU A 67 1.40 12.91 -14.39
CA LEU A 67 0.89 11.55 -14.59
C LEU A 67 1.71 10.79 -15.63
N HIS A 68 2.18 11.46 -16.68
CA HIS A 68 2.99 10.82 -17.71
C HIS A 68 4.34 10.36 -17.14
N PHE A 69 5.00 11.22 -16.34
CA PHE A 69 6.26 10.88 -15.67
C PHE A 69 6.10 9.78 -14.61
N ILE A 70 5.07 9.87 -13.76
CA ILE A 70 4.78 8.86 -12.75
C ILE A 70 4.44 7.50 -13.38
N GLY A 71 3.64 7.50 -14.44
CA GLY A 71 3.27 6.28 -15.17
C GLY A 71 4.49 5.58 -15.77
N PHE A 72 5.35 6.33 -16.47
CA PHE A 72 6.58 5.77 -17.03
C PHE A 72 7.58 5.32 -15.94
N SER A 73 7.69 6.07 -14.85
CA SER A 73 8.54 5.70 -13.71
C SER A 73 8.08 4.39 -13.08
N ILE A 74 6.78 4.26 -12.76
CA ILE A 74 6.20 3.02 -12.21
C ILE A 74 6.42 1.85 -13.18
N PHE A 75 6.18 2.05 -14.48
CA PHE A 75 6.37 1.01 -15.48
C PHE A 75 7.81 0.49 -15.50
N PHE A 76 8.80 1.40 -15.52
CA PHE A 76 10.21 1.02 -15.54
C PHE A 76 10.64 0.36 -14.22
N ILE A 77 10.18 0.88 -13.08
CA ILE A 77 10.42 0.28 -11.75
C ILE A 77 9.86 -1.14 -11.70
N CYS A 78 8.65 -1.38 -12.20
CA CYS A 78 8.05 -2.71 -12.24
C CYS A 78 8.86 -3.67 -13.13
N ILE A 79 9.30 -3.24 -14.31
CA ILE A 79 10.14 -4.05 -15.20
C ILE A 79 11.46 -4.42 -14.54
N VAL A 80 12.12 -3.44 -13.92
CA VAL A 80 13.39 -3.65 -13.21
C VAL A 80 13.16 -4.60 -12.02
N THR A 81 12.13 -4.37 -11.21
CA THR A 81 11.81 -5.23 -10.05
C THR A 81 11.55 -6.68 -10.47
N MET A 82 10.73 -6.90 -11.52
CA MET A 82 10.46 -8.24 -12.05
C MET A 82 11.71 -8.92 -12.60
N SER A 83 12.58 -8.15 -13.27
CA SER A 83 13.85 -8.68 -13.80
C SER A 83 14.81 -9.05 -12.66
N LEU A 84 14.84 -8.25 -11.60
CA LEU A 84 15.68 -8.48 -10.44
C LEU A 84 15.19 -9.66 -9.60
N MET A 85 13.88 -9.92 -9.50
CA MET A 85 13.33 -11.05 -8.73
C MET A 85 13.98 -12.39 -9.08
N HIS A 86 14.36 -12.62 -10.34
CA HIS A 86 15.05 -13.85 -10.76
C HIS A 86 16.45 -14.02 -10.15
N TYR A 87 17.10 -12.92 -9.75
CA TYR A 87 18.47 -12.90 -9.22
C TYR A 87 18.53 -12.71 -7.70
N LEU A 88 17.40 -12.45 -7.04
CA LEU A 88 17.36 -12.24 -5.59
C LEU A 88 17.22 -13.57 -4.82
N PRO A 89 17.87 -13.72 -3.66
CA PRO A 89 17.76 -14.91 -2.83
C PRO A 89 16.38 -15.03 -2.17
N ASP A 90 15.95 -16.27 -1.86
CA ASP A 90 14.65 -16.60 -1.23
C ASP A 90 14.40 -15.90 0.12
N SER A 91 15.44 -15.34 0.75
CA SER A 91 15.32 -14.53 1.97
C SER A 91 14.69 -13.15 1.73
N LEU A 92 14.74 -12.64 0.50
CA LEU A 92 14.16 -11.35 0.10
C LEU A 92 12.92 -11.55 -0.79
N VAL A 93 12.89 -12.63 -1.56
CA VAL A 93 11.74 -13.07 -2.35
C VAL A 93 11.19 -14.33 -1.69
N THR A 94 10.53 -14.17 -0.54
CA THR A 94 9.86 -15.30 0.10
C THR A 94 8.78 -15.81 -0.84
N ALA A 95 8.88 -17.07 -1.25
CA ALA A 95 7.88 -17.74 -2.07
C ALA A 95 6.54 -17.84 -1.32
N SER A 96 5.72 -16.80 -1.38
CA SER A 96 4.38 -16.79 -0.82
C SER A 96 3.41 -17.40 -1.84
N GLY A 97 2.89 -18.60 -1.54
CA GLY A 97 1.89 -19.27 -2.39
C GLY A 97 2.45 -20.12 -3.54
N GLY A 98 3.73 -20.48 -3.52
CA GLY A 98 4.33 -21.43 -4.49
C GLY A 98 4.85 -20.82 -5.79
N ALA A 99 4.86 -19.49 -5.91
CA ALA A 99 5.45 -18.76 -7.03
C ALA A 99 6.67 -17.95 -6.57
N LYS A 100 7.68 -17.88 -7.45
CA LYS A 100 8.93 -17.13 -7.32
C LYS A 100 9.00 -16.08 -8.41
#